data_AF-A0A486S997-F1
#
_entry.id   AF-A0A486S997-F1
#
_cell.length_a   1.000
_cell.length_b   1.000
_cell.length_c   1.000
_cell.angle_alpha   90.00
_cell.angle_beta   90.00
_cell.angle_gamma   90.00
#
_symmetry.space_group_name_H-M   'P 1'
#
loop_
_entity.id
_entity.type
_entity.pdbx_description
1 polymer ?
#
loop_
_entity_poly.entity_id
_entity_poly.type
_entity_poly.pdbx_seq_one_letter_code
_entity_poly.pdbx_strand_id
1 'polypeptide(L)'
;MTAKLPKISYPVPSNKNGHAFSSAEELLSTLGGESSGLYLVGSQGMWHGGIHITDATIPWCALSTDSEAENEYCRELYKGEQFIRCMADGEIVAWRVSKDYESAAIEWCGEKLFLSTSFVLVKHYIQPGDTEESGLTFFTLYMNLAPYAAYQQQGNLSDRKVAGVQRYYTSAEDVQAEHEAGKLDKDTLVTLSDAIVTRSRDRRQFTEVTIVSETKNAAGDTLVAGTKVWTVSNRGSLKATESVPVPSWWAKCTPAYTTQSEGVVKCTSRTNWAYYLSREDVLHYKKAGRLAAGFPLSYEPGNTAQQVIRPGKEPGEAARTFSLVTLGRDKDTLKKGDRVWVVSDGDSLTSVAPAASSSEPVFNDVYVPSAPVPVSAGDSLGHMGFYQLPEENGKRSRYQVHIECLSTDDMEKFITNPGRVGEDAPVYLTWKTDAPLFEKGERGMVAGSRKTKAPGILTLAKVPGVDAEGNTLSSNKDAAYYQIRPEGGWLPASSVQKVSQYALGKVRISRSFLPKLTR
;
A
#
# COMPACT_ATOMS: atom_id res chain seq x y z
N MET A 1 28.43 21.82 -1.89
CA MET A 1 27.90 20.46 -1.61
C MET A 1 27.38 19.89 -2.91
N THR A 2 27.29 18.59 -3.11
CA THR A 2 26.75 18.02 -4.37
C THR A 2 25.22 18.15 -4.40
N ALA A 3 24.64 18.29 -5.59
CA ALA A 3 23.18 18.23 -5.80
C ALA A 3 22.52 17.04 -5.08
N LYS A 4 21.35 17.28 -4.49
CA LYS A 4 20.51 16.29 -3.79
C LYS A 4 19.15 16.21 -4.47
N LEU A 5 18.94 15.14 -5.22
CA LEU A 5 17.68 14.89 -5.91
C LEU A 5 17.02 13.67 -5.27
N PRO A 6 15.85 13.82 -4.61
CA PRO A 6 15.13 12.67 -4.08
C PRO A 6 14.67 11.79 -5.25
N LYS A 7 14.62 10.48 -5.06
CA LYS A 7 13.88 9.62 -5.98
C LYS A 7 12.41 10.01 -5.94
N ILE A 8 11.71 9.80 -7.05
CA ILE A 8 10.28 10.09 -7.19
C ILE A 8 9.58 8.84 -7.68
N SER A 9 8.36 8.61 -7.20
CA SER A 9 7.45 7.57 -7.67
C SER A 9 6.01 8.06 -7.69
N TYR A 10 5.17 7.39 -8.47
CA TYR A 10 3.73 7.66 -8.44
C TYR A 10 3.11 7.22 -7.10
N PRO A 11 2.12 7.97 -6.58
CA PRO A 11 1.48 7.67 -5.29
C PRO A 11 0.62 6.40 -5.32
N VAL A 12 0.33 5.87 -6.51
CA VAL A 12 -0.48 4.67 -6.72
C VAL A 12 0.08 3.86 -7.90
N PRO A 13 -0.08 2.53 -7.90
CA PRO A 13 0.20 1.69 -9.08
C PRO A 13 -0.93 1.78 -10.12
N SER A 14 -0.61 1.38 -11.35
CA SER A 14 -1.54 1.38 -12.48
C SER A 14 -2.52 0.21 -12.47
N ASN A 15 -2.31 -0.80 -11.63
CA ASN A 15 -3.23 -1.92 -11.46
C ASN A 15 -3.05 -2.64 -10.11
N LYS A 16 -3.95 -3.58 -9.83
CA LYS A 16 -3.96 -4.44 -8.63
C LYS A 16 -2.71 -5.32 -8.44
N ASN A 17 -1.94 -5.56 -9.51
CA ASN A 17 -0.70 -6.35 -9.43
C ASN A 17 0.52 -5.47 -9.07
N GLY A 18 0.30 -4.17 -8.87
CA GLY A 18 1.33 -3.25 -8.39
C GLY A 18 2.24 -2.69 -9.47
N HIS A 19 1.89 -2.85 -10.76
CA HIS A 19 2.65 -2.28 -11.87
C HIS A 19 2.71 -0.76 -11.77
N ALA A 20 3.82 -0.17 -12.21
CA ALA A 20 3.94 1.28 -12.32
C ALA A 20 3.20 1.81 -13.57
N PHE A 21 2.80 3.07 -13.53
CA PHE A 21 2.44 3.80 -14.74
C PHE A 21 3.68 3.97 -15.63
N SER A 22 3.46 3.92 -16.94
CA SER A 22 4.53 4.10 -17.93
C SER A 22 4.94 5.57 -18.10
N SER A 23 4.06 6.50 -17.73
CA SER A 23 4.23 7.94 -17.90
C SER A 23 3.33 8.75 -16.95
N ALA A 24 3.65 10.04 -16.79
CA ALA A 24 2.82 10.94 -15.99
C ALA A 24 1.50 11.23 -16.70
N GLU A 25 1.51 11.28 -18.03
CA GLU A 25 0.32 11.45 -18.88
C GLU A 25 -0.68 10.31 -18.71
N GLU A 26 -0.21 9.07 -18.56
CA GLU A 26 -1.07 7.91 -18.29
C GLU A 26 -1.76 8.05 -16.92
N LEU A 27 -1.00 8.41 -15.87
CA LEU A 27 -1.58 8.67 -14.55
C LEU A 27 -2.60 9.81 -14.61
N LEU A 28 -2.26 10.94 -15.25
CA LEU A 28 -3.18 12.08 -15.38
C LEU A 28 -4.43 11.72 -16.19
N SER A 29 -4.30 10.89 -17.22
CA SER A 29 -5.43 10.37 -17.98
C SER A 29 -6.34 9.50 -17.11
N THR A 30 -5.77 8.63 -16.27
CA THR A 30 -6.53 7.83 -15.30
C THR A 30 -7.25 8.72 -14.28
N LEU A 31 -6.54 9.71 -13.71
CA LEU A 31 -7.13 10.67 -12.76
C LEU A 31 -8.16 11.60 -13.41
N GLY A 32 -8.16 11.74 -14.74
CA GLY A 32 -9.22 12.42 -15.48
C GLY A 32 -10.59 11.75 -15.35
N GLY A 33 -10.65 10.49 -14.88
CA GLY A 33 -11.89 9.81 -14.53
C GLY A 33 -12.48 10.20 -13.16
N GLU A 34 -11.76 11.00 -12.37
CA GLU A 34 -12.24 11.47 -11.06
C GLU A 34 -13.37 12.48 -11.21
N SER A 35 -14.44 12.31 -10.42
CA SER A 35 -15.62 13.19 -10.45
C SER A 35 -15.42 14.54 -9.75
N SER A 36 -14.38 14.65 -8.92
CA SER A 36 -14.05 15.84 -8.13
C SER A 36 -12.62 15.78 -7.59
N GLY A 37 -12.13 16.88 -7.01
CA GLY A 37 -10.79 16.92 -6.41
C GLY A 37 -9.65 16.93 -7.42
N LEU A 38 -9.91 17.34 -8.65
CA LEU A 38 -8.88 17.59 -9.66
C LEU A 38 -7.97 18.75 -9.22
N TYR A 39 -6.70 18.70 -9.62
CA TYR A 39 -5.75 19.72 -9.25
C TYR A 39 -6.03 21.08 -9.91
N LEU A 40 -5.74 22.07 -9.07
CA LEU A 40 -5.91 23.51 -9.07
C LEU A 40 -7.32 24.05 -9.03
N VAL A 41 -8.26 23.50 -9.78
CA VAL A 41 -9.66 23.96 -9.74
C VAL A 41 -10.59 22.76 -9.57
N GLY A 42 -11.26 22.72 -8.43
CA GLY A 42 -12.27 21.70 -8.16
C GLY A 42 -13.50 21.85 -9.07
N SER A 43 -14.36 20.84 -9.10
CA SER A 43 -15.57 20.83 -9.93
C SER A 43 -16.54 21.98 -9.65
N GLN A 44 -16.41 22.64 -8.49
CA GLN A 44 -17.18 23.83 -8.10
C GLN A 44 -16.50 25.17 -8.48
N GLY A 45 -15.44 25.15 -9.28
CA GLY A 45 -14.71 26.35 -9.68
C GLY A 45 -13.83 26.97 -8.57
N MET A 46 -13.73 26.31 -7.41
CA MET A 46 -12.89 26.73 -6.28
C MET A 46 -11.46 26.23 -6.42
N TRP A 47 -10.52 26.97 -5.83
CA TRP A 47 -9.12 26.55 -5.77
C TRP A 47 -8.96 25.25 -4.97
N HIS A 48 -8.16 24.32 -5.49
CA HIS A 48 -7.89 23.03 -4.87
C HIS A 48 -6.38 22.72 -4.94
N GLY A 49 -5.69 22.83 -3.80
CA GLY A 49 -4.23 22.70 -3.69
C GLY A 49 -3.70 21.26 -3.83
N GLY A 50 -4.57 20.26 -3.73
CA GLY A 50 -4.22 18.85 -3.80
C GLY A 50 -4.86 18.08 -4.95
N ILE A 51 -4.76 16.76 -4.87
CA ILE A 51 -5.47 15.79 -5.72
C ILE A 51 -6.29 14.85 -4.85
N HIS A 52 -7.48 14.45 -5.33
CA HIS A 52 -8.17 13.28 -4.81
C HIS A 52 -7.93 12.10 -5.74
N ILE A 53 -7.64 10.95 -5.15
CA ILE A 53 -7.67 9.66 -5.84
C ILE A 53 -8.75 8.85 -5.15
N THR A 54 -9.67 8.26 -5.92
CA THR A 54 -10.80 7.51 -5.37
C THR A 54 -10.86 6.09 -5.90
N ASP A 55 -11.73 5.28 -5.31
CA ASP A 55 -12.04 3.93 -5.78
C ASP A 55 -12.68 3.88 -7.17
N ALA A 56 -13.16 5.01 -7.71
CA ALA A 56 -13.66 5.08 -9.08
C ALA A 56 -12.56 4.83 -10.13
N THR A 57 -11.31 5.26 -9.86
CA THR A 57 -10.19 5.11 -10.80
C THR A 57 -9.14 4.10 -10.31
N ILE A 58 -8.92 4.01 -8.99
CA ILE A 58 -7.89 3.14 -8.37
C ILE A 58 -8.50 2.25 -7.27
N PRO A 59 -9.49 1.38 -7.58
CA PRO A 59 -10.19 0.57 -6.57
C PRO A 59 -9.26 -0.37 -5.78
N TRP A 60 -8.16 -0.82 -6.38
CA TRP A 60 -7.19 -1.71 -5.74
C TRP A 60 -6.36 -1.06 -4.62
N CYS A 61 -6.51 0.25 -4.41
CA CYS A 61 -5.91 0.95 -3.26
C CYS A 61 -6.89 1.22 -2.12
N ALA A 62 -8.18 0.89 -2.29
CA ALA A 62 -9.18 1.00 -1.23
C ALA A 62 -9.08 -0.20 -0.28
N LEU A 63 -9.30 0.05 1.01
CA LEU A 63 -9.36 -0.99 2.02
C LEU A 63 -10.60 -0.80 2.88
N SER A 64 -11.49 -1.79 2.82
CA SER A 64 -12.76 -1.76 3.51
C SER A 64 -12.68 -2.42 4.89
N THR A 65 -13.49 -1.91 5.82
CA THR A 65 -13.95 -2.70 6.98
C THR A 65 -15.20 -3.51 6.60
N ASP A 66 -15.78 -4.25 7.53
CA ASP A 66 -17.08 -4.93 7.40
C ASP A 66 -18.27 -4.08 7.90
N SER A 67 -18.06 -2.77 8.10
CA SER A 67 -19.09 -1.86 8.60
C SER A 67 -20.35 -1.82 7.72
N GLU A 68 -21.50 -1.59 8.34
CA GLU A 68 -22.79 -1.48 7.64
C GLU A 68 -22.76 -0.39 6.55
N ALA A 69 -22.14 0.76 6.85
CA ALA A 69 -22.05 1.87 5.91
C ALA A 69 -21.20 1.55 4.66
N GLU A 70 -20.15 0.75 4.81
CA GLU A 70 -19.34 0.29 3.67
C GLU A 70 -20.06 -0.80 2.86
N ASN A 71 -20.79 -1.71 3.52
CA ASN A 71 -21.63 -2.72 2.87
C ASN A 71 -22.79 -2.09 2.08
N GLU A 72 -23.34 -0.97 2.54
CA GLU A 72 -24.35 -0.20 1.81
C GLU A 72 -23.77 0.39 0.51
N TYR A 73 -22.54 0.88 0.56
CA TYR A 73 -21.89 1.53 -0.58
C TYR A 73 -21.37 0.53 -1.63
N CYS A 74 -20.70 -0.55 -1.22
CA CYS A 74 -20.09 -1.51 -2.12
C CYS A 74 -20.56 -2.94 -1.83
N ARG A 75 -20.97 -3.67 -2.90
CA ARG A 75 -21.43 -5.07 -2.79
C ARG A 75 -20.31 -6.03 -2.42
N GLU A 76 -19.09 -5.73 -2.84
CA GLU A 76 -17.89 -6.48 -2.50
C GLU A 76 -16.90 -5.52 -1.84
N LEU A 77 -16.48 -5.86 -0.62
CA LEU A 77 -15.51 -5.09 0.15
C LEU A 77 -14.14 -5.10 -0.53
N TYR A 78 -13.48 -3.94 -0.55
CA TYR A 78 -12.15 -3.76 -1.11
C TYR A 78 -11.08 -4.38 -0.22
N LYS A 79 -10.09 -5.02 -0.85
CA LYS A 79 -9.10 -5.85 -0.16
C LYS A 79 -7.76 -5.18 0.08
N GLY A 80 -7.58 -3.93 -0.37
CA GLY A 80 -6.29 -3.25 -0.31
C GLY A 80 -5.20 -4.04 -1.02
N GLU A 81 -5.42 -4.44 -2.28
CA GLU A 81 -4.41 -5.20 -3.03
C GLU A 81 -3.10 -4.41 -3.20
N GLN A 82 -3.16 -3.08 -3.15
CA GLN A 82 -2.01 -2.18 -3.25
C GLN A 82 -2.11 -1.00 -2.30
N PHE A 83 -0.96 -0.51 -1.86
CA PHE A 83 -0.89 0.68 -1.02
C PHE A 83 -0.93 1.98 -1.82
N ILE A 84 -1.38 3.05 -1.15
CA ILE A 84 -0.90 4.40 -1.36
C ILE A 84 0.59 4.46 -0.99
N ARG A 85 1.40 4.97 -1.92
CA ARG A 85 2.86 4.98 -1.86
C ARG A 85 3.42 6.37 -1.63
N CYS A 86 4.56 6.44 -0.95
CA CYS A 86 5.30 7.69 -0.80
C CYS A 86 5.80 8.19 -2.16
N MET A 87 5.63 9.47 -2.45
CA MET A 87 5.93 10.04 -3.77
C MET A 87 7.40 10.39 -3.95
N ALA A 88 8.13 10.65 -2.87
CA ALA A 88 9.53 11.00 -2.93
C ALA A 88 10.30 10.52 -1.69
N ASP A 89 11.61 10.37 -1.81
CA ASP A 89 12.46 10.08 -0.64
C ASP A 89 12.30 11.20 0.41
N GLY A 90 12.22 10.83 1.69
CA GLY A 90 11.99 11.79 2.76
C GLY A 90 11.90 11.17 4.14
N GLU A 91 11.25 11.89 5.04
CA GLU A 91 11.08 11.51 6.44
C GLU A 91 9.64 11.77 6.87
N ILE A 92 8.98 10.78 7.48
CA ILE A 92 7.69 10.99 8.12
C ILE A 92 7.92 11.81 9.39
N VAL A 93 7.24 12.95 9.48
CA VAL A 93 7.41 13.95 10.55
C VAL A 93 6.17 14.17 11.39
N ALA A 94 5.01 13.69 10.95
CA ALA A 94 3.79 13.63 11.75
C ALA A 94 2.83 12.60 11.16
N TRP A 95 1.96 12.03 11.98
CA TRP A 95 0.86 11.19 11.52
C TRP A 95 -0.32 11.24 12.48
N ARG A 96 -1.46 10.75 12.00
CA ARG A 96 -2.61 10.34 12.82
C ARG A 96 -3.06 8.99 12.33
N VAL A 97 -3.21 8.01 13.24
CA VAL A 97 -3.84 6.73 12.94
C VAL A 97 -5.18 6.69 13.66
N SER A 98 -6.27 6.64 12.90
CA SER A 98 -7.60 6.50 13.48
C SER A 98 -7.82 5.05 13.91
N LYS A 99 -8.46 4.83 15.06
CA LYS A 99 -8.76 3.46 15.52
C LYS A 99 -9.79 2.80 14.61
N ASP A 100 -10.87 3.50 14.35
CA ASP A 100 -12.06 3.11 13.60
C ASP A 100 -12.72 4.36 12.97
N TYR A 101 -13.83 4.21 12.26
CA TYR A 101 -14.54 5.35 11.67
C TYR A 101 -15.49 6.03 12.67
N GLU A 102 -16.03 5.26 13.61
CA GLU A 102 -17.00 5.69 14.62
C GLU A 102 -16.44 6.79 15.52
N SER A 103 -15.16 6.68 15.90
CA SER A 103 -14.48 7.66 16.74
C SER A 103 -14.32 9.03 16.07
N ALA A 104 -14.50 9.13 14.75
CA ALA A 104 -14.45 10.38 13.99
C ALA A 104 -15.79 10.73 13.32
N ALA A 105 -16.88 10.03 13.66
CA ALA A 105 -18.16 10.23 13.02
C ALA A 105 -18.79 11.59 13.38
N ILE A 106 -19.43 12.23 12.39
CA ILE A 106 -20.09 13.52 12.56
C ILE A 106 -21.59 13.34 12.37
N GLU A 107 -22.40 13.96 13.24
CA GLU A 107 -23.86 14.02 13.09
C GLU A 107 -24.24 14.96 11.93
N TRP A 108 -25.02 14.47 10.97
CA TRP A 108 -25.52 15.24 9.82
C TRP A 108 -26.92 14.77 9.43
N CYS A 109 -27.89 15.69 9.42
CA CYS A 109 -29.28 15.41 9.03
C CYS A 109 -29.93 14.19 9.73
N GLY A 110 -29.56 13.92 10.99
CA GLY A 110 -30.09 12.79 11.77
C GLY A 110 -29.38 11.45 11.55
N GLU A 111 -28.30 11.44 10.77
CA GLU A 111 -27.42 10.29 10.56
C GLU A 111 -25.98 10.58 11.01
N LYS A 112 -25.17 9.53 11.11
CA LYS A 112 -23.72 9.64 11.30
C LYS A 112 -23.00 9.54 9.96
N LEU A 113 -22.11 10.49 9.70
CA LEU A 113 -21.17 10.44 8.59
C LEU A 113 -19.83 9.91 9.06
N PHE A 114 -19.34 8.89 8.37
CA PHE A 114 -18.08 8.24 8.63
C PHE A 114 -16.98 8.86 7.75
N LEU A 115 -15.93 9.37 8.40
CA LEU A 115 -14.82 10.01 7.71
C LEU A 115 -13.51 9.44 8.24
N SER A 116 -12.69 8.91 7.35
CA SER A 116 -11.33 8.58 7.75
C SER A 116 -10.52 9.84 8.04
N THR A 117 -9.97 9.95 9.24
CA THR A 117 -9.12 11.08 9.65
C THR A 117 -7.65 10.70 9.78
N SER A 118 -7.27 9.48 9.37
CA SER A 118 -5.87 9.08 9.38
C SER A 118 -5.09 9.84 8.31
N PHE A 119 -3.89 10.30 8.67
CA PHE A 119 -2.99 10.96 7.73
C PHE A 119 -1.52 10.64 8.02
N VAL A 120 -0.68 10.82 7.01
CA VAL A 120 0.78 10.82 7.13
C VAL A 120 1.33 12.09 6.48
N LEU A 121 2.21 12.79 7.20
CA LEU A 121 2.95 13.95 6.72
C LEU A 121 4.41 13.58 6.48
N VAL A 122 4.86 13.69 5.24
CA VAL A 122 6.24 13.41 4.85
C VAL A 122 6.95 14.71 4.51
N LYS A 123 8.13 14.92 5.10
CA LYS A 123 9.06 16.01 4.77
C LYS A 123 10.06 15.52 3.74
N HIS A 124 10.31 16.33 2.73
CA HIS A 124 11.24 16.08 1.65
C HIS A 124 12.24 17.22 1.53
N TYR A 125 13.37 16.95 0.88
CA TYR A 125 14.36 17.96 0.54
C TYR A 125 14.90 17.73 -0.86
N ILE A 126 14.93 18.79 -1.67
CA ILE A 126 15.54 18.81 -3.00
C ILE A 126 16.51 19.97 -3.10
N GLN A 127 17.69 19.74 -3.68
CA GLN A 127 18.70 20.76 -3.95
C GLN A 127 19.31 20.46 -5.32
N PRO A 128 18.78 21.05 -6.41
CA PRO A 128 19.27 20.76 -7.76
C PRO A 128 20.70 21.22 -8.03
N GLY A 129 21.17 22.29 -7.37
CA GLY A 129 22.50 22.86 -7.55
C GLY A 129 23.45 22.50 -6.42
N ASP A 130 24.67 23.02 -6.50
CA ASP A 130 25.73 22.71 -5.53
C ASP A 130 25.70 23.59 -4.26
N THR A 131 24.77 24.56 -4.23
CA THR A 131 24.55 25.49 -3.12
C THR A 131 23.17 25.31 -2.51
N GLU A 132 23.06 25.60 -1.22
CA GLU A 132 21.80 25.57 -0.47
C GLU A 132 20.77 26.58 -1.00
N GLU A 133 21.20 27.59 -1.76
CA GLU A 133 20.30 28.56 -2.41
C GLU A 133 19.35 27.93 -3.42
N SER A 134 19.72 26.77 -3.95
CA SER A 134 18.86 25.96 -4.83
C SER A 134 18.01 24.96 -4.05
N GLY A 135 18.13 24.93 -2.72
CA GLY A 135 17.40 24.01 -1.86
C GLY A 135 15.92 24.37 -1.73
N LEU A 136 15.08 23.34 -1.56
CA LEU A 136 13.69 23.47 -1.18
C LEU A 136 13.30 22.32 -0.25
N THR A 137 12.80 22.68 0.92
CA THR A 137 12.05 21.79 1.80
C THR A 137 10.58 21.84 1.40
N PHE A 138 9.99 20.69 1.13
CA PHE A 138 8.56 20.58 0.88
C PHE A 138 8.00 19.39 1.63
N PHE A 139 6.68 19.37 1.78
CA PHE A 139 5.95 18.34 2.49
C PHE A 139 4.87 17.77 1.60
N THR A 140 4.61 16.47 1.75
CA THR A 140 3.46 15.82 1.15
C THR A 140 2.57 15.27 2.27
N LEU A 141 1.33 15.76 2.30
CA LEU A 141 0.30 15.38 3.25
C LEU A 141 -0.67 14.39 2.59
N TYR A 142 -0.73 13.18 3.10
CA TYR A 142 -1.62 12.10 2.65
C TYR A 142 -2.76 11.96 3.66
N MET A 143 -3.97 12.44 3.34
CA MET A 143 -5.14 12.40 4.22
C MET A 143 -6.16 11.37 3.78
N ASN A 144 -7.07 11.04 4.70
CA ASN A 144 -8.17 10.10 4.52
C ASN A 144 -7.68 8.65 4.30
N LEU A 145 -6.53 8.29 4.88
CA LEU A 145 -6.03 6.92 4.83
C LEU A 145 -6.88 5.98 5.69
N ALA A 146 -7.01 4.70 5.34
CA ALA A 146 -7.82 3.74 6.07
C ALA A 146 -7.47 3.66 7.58
N PRO A 147 -8.46 3.48 8.47
CA PRO A 147 -8.24 3.36 9.91
C PRO A 147 -7.59 2.03 10.27
N TYR A 148 -7.09 1.92 11.49
CA TYR A 148 -6.43 0.73 12.01
C TYR A 148 -7.34 -0.52 11.97
N ALA A 149 -8.63 -0.39 12.31
CA ALA A 149 -9.60 -1.47 12.27
C ALA A 149 -9.71 -2.16 10.89
N ALA A 150 -9.54 -1.41 9.79
CA ALA A 150 -9.59 -1.96 8.44
C ALA A 150 -8.46 -2.99 8.17
N TYR A 151 -7.33 -2.84 8.84
CA TYR A 151 -6.21 -3.78 8.76
C TYR A 151 -6.37 -4.99 9.69
N GLN A 152 -7.20 -4.89 10.74
CA GLN A 152 -7.46 -6.00 11.66
C GLN A 152 -8.50 -6.98 11.12
N GLN A 153 -9.54 -6.48 10.46
CA GLN A 153 -10.67 -7.30 10.04
C GLN A 153 -10.38 -8.18 8.82
N GLN A 154 -9.39 -7.83 7.99
CA GLN A 154 -9.05 -8.60 6.79
C GLN A 154 -7.89 -9.57 7.00
N GLY A 155 -7.92 -10.30 8.11
CA GLY A 155 -6.99 -11.39 8.37
C GLY A 155 -6.61 -11.49 9.83
N ASN A 156 -7.52 -12.04 10.64
CA ASN A 156 -7.11 -12.63 11.90
C ASN A 156 -6.16 -13.81 11.58
N LEU A 157 -5.10 -14.02 12.36
CA LEU A 157 -4.22 -15.20 12.18
C LEU A 157 -4.99 -16.53 12.29
N SER A 158 -6.16 -16.48 12.92
CA SER A 158 -7.11 -17.56 13.06
C SER A 158 -8.03 -17.74 11.84
N ASP A 159 -8.11 -16.78 10.93
CA ASP A 159 -8.94 -16.89 9.73
C ASP A 159 -8.31 -17.82 8.70
N ARG A 160 -9.16 -18.66 8.10
CA ARG A 160 -8.76 -19.71 7.17
C ARG A 160 -9.75 -19.84 6.03
N LYS A 161 -9.24 -20.35 4.91
CA LYS A 161 -10.04 -20.87 3.80
C LYS A 161 -9.95 -22.38 3.74
N VAL A 162 -11.10 -23.02 3.57
CA VAL A 162 -11.20 -24.45 3.31
C VAL A 162 -10.50 -24.77 1.97
N ALA A 163 -9.46 -25.59 2.00
CA ALA A 163 -8.58 -25.82 0.83
C ALA A 163 -9.25 -26.53 -0.36
N GLY A 164 -10.35 -27.22 -0.10
CA GLY A 164 -11.15 -28.06 -0.99
C GLY A 164 -12.32 -28.65 -0.21
N VAL A 165 -13.31 -29.23 -0.89
CA VAL A 165 -14.55 -29.72 -0.24
C VAL A 165 -14.23 -30.64 0.94
N GLN A 166 -14.78 -30.32 2.13
CA GLN A 166 -14.44 -30.98 3.39
C GLN A 166 -15.68 -31.26 4.23
N ARG A 167 -15.71 -32.41 4.90
CA ARG A 167 -16.78 -32.75 5.85
C ARG A 167 -16.72 -31.86 7.08
N TYR A 168 -17.88 -31.43 7.56
CA TYR A 168 -18.00 -30.81 8.87
C TYR A 168 -18.91 -31.63 9.79
N TYR A 169 -18.73 -31.41 11.08
CA TYR A 169 -19.40 -32.11 12.18
C TYR A 169 -19.94 -31.08 13.17
N THR A 170 -21.03 -31.41 13.88
CA THR A 170 -21.67 -30.51 14.85
C THR A 170 -21.05 -30.58 16.24
N SER A 171 -20.35 -31.67 16.56
CA SER A 171 -19.72 -31.89 17.86
C SER A 171 -18.41 -32.68 17.75
N ALA A 172 -17.62 -32.66 18.82
CA ALA A 172 -16.41 -33.49 18.92
C ALA A 172 -16.75 -34.99 18.94
N GLU A 173 -17.90 -35.36 19.52
CA GLU A 173 -18.43 -36.71 19.58
C GLU A 173 -18.77 -37.21 18.17
N ASP A 174 -19.42 -36.37 17.35
CA ASP A 174 -19.71 -36.68 15.95
C ASP A 174 -18.43 -36.89 15.12
N VAL A 175 -17.36 -36.13 15.41
CA VAL A 175 -16.05 -36.36 14.79
C VAL A 175 -15.53 -37.76 15.11
N GLN A 176 -15.67 -38.23 16.35
CA GLN A 176 -15.24 -39.58 16.74
C GLN A 176 -16.15 -40.67 16.17
N ALA A 177 -17.46 -40.45 16.17
CA ALA A 177 -18.47 -41.35 15.63
C ALA A 177 -18.53 -41.34 14.08
N GLU A 178 -17.83 -40.41 13.44
CA GLU A 178 -17.87 -40.14 12.00
C GLU A 178 -19.27 -39.77 11.46
N HIS A 179 -20.12 -39.20 12.32
CA HIS A 179 -21.45 -38.74 11.96
C HIS A 179 -21.37 -37.36 11.29
N GLU A 180 -21.19 -37.33 9.97
CA GLU A 180 -21.07 -36.07 9.23
C GLU A 180 -22.39 -35.29 9.22
N ALA A 181 -22.31 -34.00 9.50
CA ALA A 181 -23.46 -33.09 9.41
C ALA A 181 -23.60 -32.48 8.00
N GLY A 182 -22.50 -32.43 7.23
CA GLY A 182 -22.49 -31.93 5.86
C GLY A 182 -21.08 -31.72 5.33
N LYS A 183 -20.96 -30.93 4.26
CA LYS A 183 -19.67 -30.57 3.64
C LYS A 183 -19.56 -29.07 3.39
N LEU A 184 -18.44 -28.48 3.76
CA LEU A 184 -18.03 -27.14 3.37
C LEU A 184 -17.43 -27.19 1.97
N ASP A 185 -17.75 -26.19 1.15
CA ASP A 185 -17.16 -26.04 -0.17
C ASP A 185 -15.72 -25.52 -0.09
N LYS A 186 -15.03 -25.59 -1.23
CA LYS A 186 -13.72 -24.95 -1.37
C LYS A 186 -13.87 -23.44 -1.16
N ASP A 187 -12.87 -22.86 -0.50
CA ASP A 187 -12.76 -21.42 -0.23
C ASP A 187 -13.79 -20.87 0.77
N THR A 188 -14.60 -21.72 1.41
CA THR A 188 -15.42 -21.32 2.57
C THR A 188 -14.54 -20.70 3.65
N LEU A 189 -14.92 -19.49 4.10
CA LEU A 189 -14.23 -18.70 5.10
C LEU A 189 -14.62 -19.14 6.51
N VAL A 190 -13.63 -19.45 7.32
CA VAL A 190 -13.81 -19.90 8.70
C VAL A 190 -12.79 -19.29 9.64
N THR A 191 -13.18 -18.99 10.88
CA THR A 191 -12.27 -18.56 11.95
C THR A 191 -12.02 -19.72 12.90
N LEU A 192 -10.74 -20.03 13.15
CA LEU A 192 -10.33 -21.09 14.07
C LEU A 192 -10.65 -20.70 15.52
N SER A 193 -11.17 -21.65 16.30
CA SER A 193 -11.18 -21.59 17.76
C SER A 193 -9.99 -22.36 18.36
N ASP A 194 -9.93 -22.37 19.70
CA ASP A 194 -8.94 -23.11 20.48
C ASP A 194 -9.25 -24.60 20.64
N ALA A 195 -10.49 -25.01 20.36
CA ALA A 195 -10.93 -26.38 20.60
C ALA A 195 -10.43 -27.31 19.49
N ILE A 196 -9.65 -28.32 19.89
CA ILE A 196 -8.99 -29.26 18.99
C ILE A 196 -9.23 -30.68 19.47
N VAL A 197 -9.57 -31.57 18.53
CA VAL A 197 -9.66 -33.01 18.78
C VAL A 197 -8.91 -33.76 17.70
N THR A 198 -8.52 -34.98 18.01
CA THR A 198 -7.97 -35.89 17.01
C THR A 198 -8.86 -37.10 16.90
N ARG A 199 -9.22 -37.46 15.68
CA ARG A 199 -10.07 -38.62 15.43
C ARG A 199 -9.27 -39.91 15.62
N SER A 200 -9.80 -40.82 16.42
CA SER A 200 -9.11 -42.04 16.84
C SER A 200 -8.72 -42.96 15.67
N ARG A 201 -9.58 -43.06 14.65
CA ARG A 201 -9.40 -43.98 13.51
C ARG A 201 -8.16 -43.67 12.66
N ASP A 202 -7.93 -42.40 12.33
CA ASP A 202 -6.95 -41.99 11.33
C ASP A 202 -5.93 -40.95 11.86
N ARG A 203 -6.08 -40.56 13.13
CA ARG A 203 -5.27 -39.55 13.81
C ARG A 203 -5.25 -38.20 13.11
N ARG A 204 -6.31 -37.88 12.36
CA ARG A 204 -6.49 -36.54 11.76
C ARG A 204 -6.91 -35.56 12.84
N GLN A 205 -6.36 -34.36 12.77
CA GLN A 205 -6.69 -33.27 13.69
C GLN A 205 -7.89 -32.51 13.14
N PHE A 206 -8.82 -32.20 14.02
CA PHE A 206 -10.00 -31.40 13.77
C PHE A 206 -9.98 -30.19 14.70
N THR A 207 -10.50 -29.07 14.23
CA THR A 207 -10.64 -27.84 15.02
C THR A 207 -12.08 -27.36 14.90
N GLU A 208 -12.67 -26.87 15.99
CA GLU A 208 -13.92 -26.11 15.93
C GLU A 208 -13.63 -24.78 15.24
N VAL A 209 -14.42 -24.47 14.23
CA VAL A 209 -14.32 -23.25 13.42
C VAL A 209 -15.67 -22.55 13.38
N THR A 210 -15.64 -21.22 13.29
CA THR A 210 -16.83 -20.38 13.15
C THR A 210 -16.96 -19.94 11.70
N ILE A 211 -18.15 -20.09 11.10
CA ILE A 211 -18.44 -19.62 9.74
C ILE A 211 -18.44 -18.09 9.73
N VAL A 212 -17.64 -17.47 8.87
CA VAL A 212 -17.43 -16.01 8.86
C VAL A 212 -18.60 -15.27 8.22
N SER A 213 -19.08 -15.76 7.07
CA SER A 213 -20.18 -15.17 6.32
C SER A 213 -21.18 -16.25 5.92
N GLU A 214 -22.45 -15.87 5.73
CA GLU A 214 -23.45 -16.82 5.23
C GLU A 214 -22.93 -17.53 3.97
N THR A 215 -23.04 -18.85 3.96
CA THR A 215 -22.58 -19.68 2.86
C THR A 215 -23.53 -20.86 2.66
N LYS A 216 -23.39 -21.58 1.56
CA LYS A 216 -24.09 -22.84 1.36
C LYS A 216 -23.12 -23.98 1.57
N ASN A 217 -23.60 -25.05 2.20
CA ASN A 217 -22.88 -26.31 2.21
C ASN A 217 -22.92 -26.93 0.79
N ALA A 218 -22.12 -27.96 0.54
CA ALA A 218 -22.06 -28.62 -0.77
C ALA A 218 -23.40 -29.29 -1.20
N ALA A 219 -24.36 -29.43 -0.28
CA ALA A 219 -25.71 -29.93 -0.56
C ALA A 219 -26.71 -28.80 -0.87
N GLY A 220 -26.31 -27.53 -0.73
CA GLY A 220 -27.12 -26.34 -0.98
C GLY A 220 -27.80 -25.76 0.26
N ASP A 221 -27.63 -26.35 1.45
CA ASP A 221 -28.21 -25.85 2.69
C ASP A 221 -27.45 -24.63 3.19
N THR A 222 -28.19 -23.64 3.69
CA THR A 222 -27.62 -22.39 4.22
C THR A 222 -26.96 -22.62 5.57
N LEU A 223 -25.69 -22.23 5.68
CA LEU A 223 -24.93 -22.07 6.92
C LEU A 223 -24.81 -20.59 7.24
N VAL A 224 -25.48 -20.15 8.31
CA VAL A 224 -25.46 -18.74 8.72
C VAL A 224 -24.10 -18.35 9.31
N ALA A 225 -23.73 -17.08 9.15
CA ALA A 225 -22.55 -16.52 9.82
C ALA A 225 -22.63 -16.73 11.34
N GLY A 226 -21.51 -17.01 11.99
CA GLY A 226 -21.44 -17.34 13.41
C GLY A 226 -21.68 -18.81 13.76
N THR A 227 -22.10 -19.66 12.81
CA THR A 227 -22.29 -21.10 13.05
C THR A 227 -20.95 -21.76 13.42
N LYS A 228 -20.91 -22.51 14.50
CA LYS A 228 -19.74 -23.29 14.92
C LYS A 228 -19.84 -24.73 14.40
N VAL A 229 -18.77 -25.19 13.77
CA VAL A 229 -18.67 -26.56 13.23
C VAL A 229 -17.25 -27.10 13.42
N TRP A 230 -17.10 -28.41 13.41
CA TRP A 230 -15.79 -29.07 13.44
C TRP A 230 -15.37 -29.50 12.05
N THR A 231 -14.15 -29.18 11.64
CA THR A 231 -13.59 -29.64 10.35
C THR A 231 -12.11 -30.01 10.48
N VAL A 232 -11.62 -30.77 9.52
CA VAL A 232 -10.24 -31.27 9.51
C VAL A 232 -9.26 -30.10 9.31
N SER A 233 -8.24 -30.02 10.17
CA SER A 233 -7.44 -28.79 10.31
C SER A 233 -5.93 -28.97 10.14
N ASN A 234 -5.47 -30.19 9.79
CA ASN A 234 -4.05 -30.48 9.54
C ASN A 234 -3.76 -30.91 8.09
N ARG A 235 -2.47 -30.83 7.70
CA ARG A 235 -1.97 -31.15 6.34
C ARG A 235 -2.59 -30.28 5.25
N GLY A 236 -2.59 -28.95 5.44
CA GLY A 236 -3.05 -28.01 4.42
C GLY A 236 -4.56 -27.98 4.18
N SER A 237 -5.36 -28.61 5.03
CA SER A 237 -6.83 -28.60 4.91
C SER A 237 -7.45 -27.21 5.12
N LEU A 238 -6.81 -26.37 5.92
CA LEU A 238 -7.23 -24.99 6.18
C LEU A 238 -6.07 -24.05 5.83
N LYS A 239 -6.21 -23.32 4.73
CA LYS A 239 -5.20 -22.36 4.25
C LYS A 239 -5.33 -21.07 5.03
N ALA A 240 -4.21 -20.47 5.44
CA ALA A 240 -4.20 -19.11 5.95
C ALA A 240 -4.85 -18.18 4.92
N THR A 241 -5.74 -17.30 5.38
CA THR A 241 -6.10 -16.12 4.59
C THR A 241 -4.89 -15.20 4.54
N GLU A 242 -4.72 -14.52 3.40
CA GLU A 242 -3.71 -13.46 3.31
C GLU A 242 -4.21 -12.31 4.17
N SER A 243 -3.50 -11.99 5.25
CA SER A 243 -3.74 -10.77 6.00
C SER A 243 -3.37 -9.59 5.12
N VAL A 244 -4.22 -8.57 5.07
CA VAL A 244 -3.88 -7.31 4.41
C VAL A 244 -2.55 -6.80 4.96
N PRO A 245 -1.56 -6.50 4.09
CA PRO A 245 -0.28 -6.03 4.56
C PRO A 245 -0.45 -4.68 5.26
N VAL A 246 0.25 -4.48 6.36
CA VAL A 246 0.28 -3.19 7.08
C VAL A 246 1.32 -2.24 6.46
N PRO A 247 1.16 -0.92 6.61
CA PRO A 247 2.14 0.06 6.14
C PRO A 247 3.53 -0.19 6.74
N SER A 248 4.59 -0.03 5.94
CA SER A 248 5.95 -0.39 6.35
C SER A 248 6.47 0.46 7.53
N TRP A 249 5.95 1.68 7.69
CA TRP A 249 6.34 2.61 8.74
C TRP A 249 5.71 2.31 10.11
N TRP A 250 4.65 1.50 10.17
CA TRP A 250 4.00 1.12 11.43
C TRP A 250 4.96 0.42 12.40
N ALA A 251 5.83 -0.43 11.87
CA ALA A 251 6.86 -1.13 12.66
C ALA A 251 7.97 -0.19 13.18
N LYS A 252 8.08 1.02 12.62
CA LYS A 252 9.05 2.04 13.02
C LYS A 252 8.48 3.00 14.08
N CYS A 253 7.18 2.91 14.39
CA CYS A 253 6.55 3.71 15.44
C CYS A 253 6.97 3.21 16.83
N THR A 254 6.86 4.07 17.83
CA THR A 254 7.10 3.71 19.23
C THR A 254 5.96 4.26 20.09
N PRO A 255 5.02 3.42 20.54
CA PRO A 255 4.86 1.98 20.25
C PRO A 255 4.55 1.67 18.78
N ALA A 256 4.91 0.49 18.30
CA ALA A 256 4.59 0.05 16.94
C ALA A 256 3.09 -0.27 16.80
N TYR A 257 2.50 0.07 15.66
CA TYR A 257 1.16 -0.44 15.32
C TYR A 257 1.29 -1.87 14.79
N THR A 258 0.48 -2.78 15.30
CA THR A 258 0.57 -4.21 14.96
C THR A 258 -0.80 -4.86 14.98
N THR A 259 -1.21 -5.48 13.87
CA THR A 259 -2.43 -6.27 13.77
C THR A 259 -2.30 -7.67 14.38
N GLN A 260 -1.20 -7.99 15.08
CA GLN A 260 -1.07 -9.27 15.77
C GLN A 260 -2.10 -9.36 16.89
N SER A 261 -2.86 -10.45 16.89
CA SER A 261 -3.79 -10.80 17.97
C SER A 261 -3.04 -10.88 19.31
N GLU A 262 -3.64 -10.31 20.36
CA GLU A 262 -3.10 -10.40 21.72
C GLU A 262 -2.79 -11.86 22.08
N GLY A 263 -1.58 -12.12 22.58
CA GLY A 263 -1.15 -13.45 23.02
C GLY A 263 -0.39 -14.30 21.99
N VAL A 264 -0.37 -13.93 20.70
CA VAL A 264 0.44 -14.65 19.69
C VAL A 264 1.89 -14.18 19.72
N VAL A 265 2.82 -15.11 19.89
CA VAL A 265 4.27 -14.87 19.88
C VAL A 265 4.88 -15.39 18.59
N LYS A 266 5.56 -14.52 17.84
CA LYS A 266 6.46 -14.91 16.75
C LYS A 266 7.77 -15.41 17.32
N CYS A 267 8.27 -16.52 16.81
CA CYS A 267 9.49 -17.15 17.31
C CYS A 267 10.24 -17.88 16.20
N THR A 268 11.46 -18.32 16.51
CA THR A 268 12.23 -19.27 15.69
C THR A 268 12.58 -20.50 16.49
N SER A 269 12.61 -21.66 15.84
CA SER A 269 13.16 -22.87 16.46
C SER A 269 14.64 -22.67 16.83
N ARG A 270 15.00 -22.90 18.10
CA ARG A 270 16.41 -22.72 18.52
C ARG A 270 17.33 -23.79 17.93
N THR A 271 16.81 -24.99 17.70
CA THR A 271 17.53 -26.14 17.14
C THR A 271 16.64 -26.94 16.20
N ASN A 272 17.15 -28.09 15.72
CA ASN A 272 16.44 -28.99 14.84
C ASN A 272 15.36 -29.79 15.60
N TRP A 273 14.13 -29.28 15.63
CA TRP A 273 13.02 -29.93 16.32
C TRP A 273 12.20 -30.86 15.44
N ALA A 274 11.70 -31.96 16.01
CA ALA A 274 10.70 -32.78 15.35
C ALA A 274 9.34 -32.07 15.35
N TYR A 275 8.56 -32.23 14.28
CA TYR A 275 7.17 -31.78 14.25
C TYR A 275 6.20 -32.96 14.09
N TYR A 276 4.98 -32.78 14.58
CA TYR A 276 3.92 -33.78 14.62
C TYR A 276 2.62 -33.20 14.04
N LEU A 277 1.76 -34.05 13.49
CA LEU A 277 0.56 -33.60 12.76
C LEU A 277 -0.72 -33.61 13.60
N SER A 278 -0.69 -34.17 14.80
CA SER A 278 -1.80 -34.21 15.75
C SER A 278 -1.28 -34.36 17.18
N ARG A 279 -2.14 -34.08 18.16
CA ARG A 279 -1.85 -34.26 19.58
C ARG A 279 -1.45 -35.71 19.91
N GLU A 280 -2.09 -36.67 19.27
CA GLU A 280 -1.89 -38.10 19.49
C GLU A 280 -0.58 -38.56 18.85
N ASP A 281 -0.19 -37.98 17.71
CA ASP A 281 1.13 -38.23 17.13
C ASP A 281 2.25 -37.78 18.08
N VAL A 282 2.06 -36.67 18.82
CA VAL A 282 2.97 -36.26 19.89
C VAL A 282 3.03 -37.35 20.96
N LEU A 283 1.88 -37.72 21.54
CA LEU A 283 1.80 -38.70 22.63
C LEU A 283 2.34 -40.09 22.27
N HIS A 284 2.20 -40.50 21.00
CA HIS A 284 2.69 -41.78 20.48
C HIS A 284 4.10 -41.70 19.87
N TYR A 285 4.83 -40.60 20.07
CA TYR A 285 6.19 -40.41 19.57
C TYR A 285 6.32 -40.54 18.03
N LYS A 286 5.24 -40.31 17.29
CA LYS A 286 5.17 -40.48 15.84
C LYS A 286 5.45 -39.14 15.13
N LYS A 287 6.73 -38.80 14.99
CA LYS A 287 7.13 -37.57 14.26
C LYS A 287 6.76 -37.68 12.77
N ALA A 288 6.38 -36.56 12.18
CA ALA A 288 6.17 -36.45 10.74
C ALA A 288 7.40 -35.92 10.00
N GLY A 289 8.22 -35.11 10.65
CA GLY A 289 9.46 -34.58 10.08
C GLY A 289 10.25 -33.74 11.08
N ARG A 290 11.14 -32.87 10.57
CA ARG A 290 11.95 -31.95 11.37
C ARG A 290 11.91 -30.53 10.81
N LEU A 291 11.88 -29.55 11.69
CA LEU A 291 12.13 -28.13 11.40
C LEU A 291 13.59 -27.83 11.73
N ALA A 292 14.30 -27.17 10.83
CA ALA A 292 15.70 -26.78 11.06
C ALA A 292 15.81 -25.68 12.13
N ALA A 293 16.98 -25.46 12.71
CA ALA A 293 17.24 -24.27 13.54
C ALA A 293 16.96 -22.98 12.75
N GLY A 294 16.44 -21.95 13.43
CA GLY A 294 16.05 -20.68 12.83
C GLY A 294 14.76 -20.73 12.00
N PHE A 295 14.00 -21.83 12.04
CA PHE A 295 12.75 -21.93 11.28
C PHE A 295 11.69 -21.00 11.89
N PRO A 296 11.07 -20.09 11.11
CA PRO A 296 10.12 -19.11 11.64
C PRO A 296 8.76 -19.74 11.96
N LEU A 297 8.24 -19.43 13.14
CA LEU A 297 7.02 -19.99 13.71
C LEU A 297 6.21 -18.90 14.45
N SER A 298 4.94 -19.15 14.71
CA SER A 298 4.15 -18.38 15.68
C SER A 298 3.21 -19.28 16.48
N TYR A 299 2.98 -18.95 17.74
CA TYR A 299 2.12 -19.73 18.64
C TYR A 299 1.64 -18.89 19.83
N GLU A 300 0.70 -19.41 20.60
CA GLU A 300 0.17 -18.75 21.81
C GLU A 300 0.65 -19.48 23.06
N PRO A 301 1.65 -18.94 23.80
CA PRO A 301 2.20 -19.62 24.98
C PRO A 301 1.19 -19.79 26.12
N GLY A 302 0.19 -18.92 26.22
CA GLY A 302 -0.86 -18.98 27.24
C GLY A 302 -2.03 -19.91 26.92
N ASN A 303 -2.09 -20.46 25.70
CA ASN A 303 -3.23 -21.23 25.23
C ASN A 303 -3.07 -22.72 25.58
N THR A 304 -3.56 -23.11 26.76
CA THR A 304 -3.44 -24.49 27.27
C THR A 304 -4.22 -25.51 26.44
N ALA A 305 -5.28 -25.10 25.74
CA ALA A 305 -6.05 -25.99 24.86
C ALA A 305 -5.21 -26.46 23.66
N GLN A 306 -4.26 -25.62 23.23
CA GLN A 306 -3.32 -25.92 22.15
C GLN A 306 -1.96 -26.42 22.66
N GLN A 307 -1.93 -27.01 23.86
CA GLN A 307 -0.74 -27.59 24.47
C GLN A 307 -0.93 -29.06 24.87
N VAL A 308 0.17 -29.81 24.82
CA VAL A 308 0.21 -31.19 25.31
C VAL A 308 1.55 -31.49 25.94
N ILE A 309 1.51 -32.12 27.11
CA ILE A 309 2.71 -32.62 27.78
C ILE A 309 2.89 -34.07 27.35
N ARG A 310 4.06 -34.37 26.77
CA ARG A 310 4.47 -35.74 26.47
C ARG A 310 5.43 -36.21 27.57
N PRO A 311 5.20 -37.38 28.18
CA PRO A 311 6.18 -37.95 29.11
C PRO A 311 7.52 -38.23 28.40
N GLY A 312 8.56 -38.50 29.19
CA GLY A 312 9.81 -39.06 28.67
C GLY A 312 9.59 -40.48 28.12
N LYS A 313 10.39 -40.87 27.12
CA LYS A 313 10.29 -42.20 26.52
C LYS A 313 10.89 -43.27 27.42
N GLU A 314 11.91 -42.90 28.19
CA GLU A 314 12.61 -43.77 29.13
C GLU A 314 12.46 -43.29 30.58
N PRO A 315 12.51 -44.20 31.57
CA PRO A 315 12.51 -43.82 32.98
C PRO A 315 13.64 -42.83 33.29
N GLY A 316 13.29 -41.63 33.77
CA GLY A 316 14.23 -40.55 34.08
C GLY A 316 14.35 -39.47 33.00
N GLU A 317 13.77 -39.66 31.81
CA GLU A 317 13.67 -38.59 30.82
C GLU A 317 12.53 -37.62 31.20
N ALA A 318 12.83 -36.31 31.21
CA ALA A 318 11.87 -35.29 31.59
C ALA A 318 10.70 -35.21 30.59
N ALA A 319 9.50 -34.96 31.11
CA ALA A 319 8.36 -34.63 30.28
C ALA A 319 8.60 -33.32 29.52
N ARG A 320 8.05 -33.23 28.31
CA ARG A 320 8.24 -32.10 27.41
C ARG A 320 6.89 -31.49 27.03
N THR A 321 6.83 -30.17 26.97
CA THR A 321 5.62 -29.44 26.52
C THR A 321 5.70 -29.20 25.03
N PHE A 322 4.61 -29.48 24.35
CA PHE A 322 4.42 -29.22 22.93
C PHE A 322 3.26 -28.25 22.74
N SER A 323 3.43 -27.30 21.84
CA SER A 323 2.39 -26.36 21.43
C SER A 323 2.05 -26.56 19.97
N LEU A 324 0.80 -26.29 19.60
CA LEU A 324 0.43 -26.12 18.20
C LEU A 324 1.00 -24.78 17.71
N VAL A 325 1.78 -24.82 16.64
CA VAL A 325 2.43 -23.63 16.05
C VAL A 325 2.02 -23.48 14.59
N THR A 326 2.04 -22.25 14.09
CA THR A 326 1.83 -21.90 12.68
C THR A 326 3.18 -21.73 11.97
N LEU A 327 3.34 -22.31 10.78
CA LEU A 327 4.57 -22.21 10.00
C LEU A 327 4.73 -20.84 9.33
N GLY A 328 5.88 -20.20 9.50
CA GLY A 328 6.20 -18.91 8.88
C GLY A 328 6.66 -18.99 7.42
N ARG A 329 6.97 -20.19 6.91
CA ARG A 329 7.35 -20.47 5.51
C ARG A 329 7.03 -21.91 5.12
N ASP A 330 7.10 -22.21 3.82
CA ASP A 330 6.90 -23.57 3.28
C ASP A 330 7.91 -24.58 3.86
N LYS A 331 7.45 -25.82 4.08
CA LYS A 331 8.26 -26.97 4.51
C LYS A 331 7.81 -28.25 3.82
N ASP A 332 8.60 -28.74 2.88
CA ASP A 332 8.30 -29.94 2.08
C ASP A 332 6.90 -29.86 1.45
N THR A 333 5.96 -30.69 1.90
CA THR A 333 4.55 -30.70 1.47
C THR A 333 3.66 -29.73 2.25
N LEU A 334 4.15 -29.19 3.38
CA LEU A 334 3.45 -28.20 4.20
C LEU A 334 3.70 -26.79 3.67
N LYS A 335 2.68 -25.95 3.72
CA LYS A 335 2.72 -24.57 3.25
C LYS A 335 2.83 -23.58 4.39
N LYS A 336 3.33 -22.38 4.09
CA LYS A 336 3.25 -21.23 5.00
C LYS A 336 1.81 -21.10 5.52
N GLY A 337 1.68 -20.95 6.84
CA GLY A 337 0.39 -20.91 7.52
C GLY A 337 -0.12 -22.27 8.01
N ASP A 338 0.42 -23.41 7.56
CA ASP A 338 0.03 -24.71 8.11
C ASP A 338 0.36 -24.80 9.60
N ARG A 339 -0.44 -25.58 10.35
CA ARG A 339 -0.27 -25.77 11.78
C ARG A 339 0.27 -27.16 12.11
N VAL A 340 1.28 -27.24 12.97
CA VAL A 340 1.95 -28.47 13.42
C VAL A 340 2.30 -28.38 14.90
N TRP A 341 2.48 -29.52 15.56
CA TRP A 341 2.92 -29.55 16.96
C TRP A 341 4.44 -29.62 17.03
N VAL A 342 5.03 -28.78 17.90
CA VAL A 342 6.49 -28.71 18.11
C VAL A 342 6.75 -28.50 19.60
N VAL A 343 7.92 -28.92 20.08
CA VAL A 343 8.32 -28.68 21.47
C VAL A 343 8.44 -27.17 21.73
N SER A 344 7.92 -26.74 22.87
CA SER A 344 7.80 -25.33 23.26
C SER A 344 8.22 -25.08 24.71
N ASP A 345 8.66 -26.09 25.46
CA ASP A 345 9.17 -25.89 26.81
C ASP A 345 10.50 -25.12 26.86
N GLY A 346 10.69 -24.40 27.97
CA GLY A 346 11.89 -23.66 28.31
C GLY A 346 12.40 -22.83 27.14
N ASP A 347 13.63 -23.14 26.73
CA ASP A 347 14.39 -22.41 25.72
C ASP A 347 14.26 -22.99 24.30
N SER A 348 13.27 -23.86 24.06
CA SER A 348 13.11 -24.58 22.79
C SER A 348 12.80 -23.65 21.60
N LEU A 349 12.13 -22.53 21.87
CA LEU A 349 11.76 -21.51 20.89
C LEU A 349 12.33 -20.15 21.32
N THR A 350 12.91 -19.40 20.39
CA THR A 350 13.41 -18.05 20.63
C THR A 350 12.37 -17.03 20.16
N SER A 351 11.82 -16.23 21.06
CA SER A 351 10.91 -15.14 20.69
C SER A 351 11.61 -14.15 19.78
N VAL A 352 10.98 -13.79 18.66
CA VAL A 352 11.37 -12.62 17.88
C VAL A 352 10.78 -11.43 18.62
N ALA A 353 11.60 -10.72 19.39
CA ALA A 353 11.14 -9.58 20.18
C ALA A 353 10.41 -8.57 19.26
N PRO A 354 9.14 -8.23 19.54
CA PRO A 354 8.60 -6.96 19.09
C PRO A 354 9.49 -5.87 19.70
N ALA A 355 9.72 -4.77 18.98
CA ALA A 355 10.35 -3.60 19.58
C ALA A 355 9.56 -3.24 20.85
N ALA A 356 10.22 -3.31 22.01
CA ALA A 356 9.56 -3.22 23.30
C ALA A 356 8.92 -1.84 23.47
N SER A 357 7.60 -1.80 23.61
CA SER A 357 6.93 -0.78 24.40
C SER A 357 5.74 -1.43 25.11
N SER A 358 5.64 -1.22 26.42
CA SER A 358 4.52 -1.64 27.27
C SER A 358 3.33 -0.67 27.21
N SER A 359 3.40 0.38 26.37
CA SER A 359 2.28 1.27 26.08
C SER A 359 1.61 0.89 24.75
N GLU A 360 0.29 1.06 24.67
CA GLU A 360 -0.45 0.94 23.42
C GLU A 360 -0.09 2.08 22.46
N PRO A 361 -0.11 1.84 21.13
CA PRO A 361 0.12 2.91 20.17
C PRO A 361 -0.97 3.98 20.28
N VAL A 362 -0.60 5.23 20.00
CA VAL A 362 -1.51 6.38 20.08
C VAL A 362 -2.52 6.33 18.92
N PHE A 363 -3.81 6.40 19.23
CA PHE A 363 -4.88 6.47 18.24
C PHE A 363 -5.62 7.80 18.32
N ASN A 364 -6.23 8.20 17.20
CA ASN A 364 -7.15 9.34 17.09
C ASN A 364 -6.54 10.71 17.44
N ASP A 365 -5.22 10.79 17.60
CA ASP A 365 -4.49 12.02 17.87
C ASP A 365 -3.32 12.19 16.90
N VAL A 366 -2.83 13.42 16.77
CA VAL A 366 -1.64 13.74 15.99
C VAL A 366 -0.41 13.38 16.79
N TYR A 367 0.41 12.50 16.23
CA TYR A 367 1.68 12.13 16.80
C TYR A 367 2.83 12.76 16.01
N VAL A 368 3.75 13.40 16.72
CA VAL A 368 5.00 13.95 16.19
C VAL A 368 6.14 13.12 16.79
N PRO A 369 6.90 12.36 16.00
CA PRO A 369 7.98 11.52 16.53
C PRO A 369 9.14 12.39 17.02
N SER A 370 9.82 11.92 18.07
CA SER A 370 11.02 12.59 18.60
C SER A 370 12.19 12.57 17.61
N ALA A 371 12.20 11.61 16.68
CA ALA A 371 13.13 11.54 15.56
C ALA A 371 12.33 11.25 14.27
N PRO A 372 12.61 11.93 13.15
CA PRO A 372 11.93 11.66 11.88
C PRO A 372 12.10 10.19 11.45
N VAL A 373 11.06 9.62 10.84
CA VAL A 373 11.07 8.22 10.40
C VAL A 373 11.43 8.16 8.92
N PRO A 374 12.58 7.57 8.53
CA PRO A 374 12.99 7.52 7.12
C PRO A 374 11.99 6.75 6.26
N VAL A 375 11.68 7.30 5.08
CA VAL A 375 10.79 6.70 4.08
C VAL A 375 11.34 6.94 2.68
N SER A 376 11.26 5.92 1.83
CA SER A 376 11.73 6.00 0.44
C SER A 376 10.56 6.18 -0.52
N ALA A 377 10.84 6.75 -1.70
CA ALA A 377 9.88 6.75 -2.80
C ALA A 377 9.40 5.32 -3.10
N GLY A 378 8.08 5.12 -3.12
CA GLY A 378 7.45 3.83 -3.36
C GLY A 378 7.10 3.04 -2.10
N ASP A 379 7.58 3.44 -0.92
CA ASP A 379 7.24 2.78 0.34
C ASP A 379 5.74 2.89 0.65
N SER A 380 5.19 1.86 1.30
CA SER A 380 3.77 1.80 1.66
C SER A 380 3.42 2.75 2.81
N LEU A 381 2.49 3.67 2.55
CA LEU A 381 2.00 4.65 3.53
C LEU A 381 0.65 4.23 4.14
N GLY A 382 -0.23 3.62 3.36
CA GLY A 382 -1.58 3.27 3.79
C GLY A 382 -2.46 2.82 2.61
N HIS A 383 -3.75 2.70 2.85
CA HIS A 383 -4.80 2.49 1.84
C HIS A 383 -5.77 3.65 1.87
N MET A 384 -6.59 3.82 0.83
CA MET A 384 -7.69 4.79 0.84
C MET A 384 -8.72 4.36 1.88
N GLY A 385 -9.12 5.30 2.74
CA GLY A 385 -10.18 5.11 3.71
C GLY A 385 -11.54 5.50 3.16
N PHE A 386 -12.59 5.00 3.79
CA PHE A 386 -13.96 5.36 3.54
C PHE A 386 -14.23 6.80 3.99
N TYR A 387 -15.01 7.51 3.18
CA TYR A 387 -15.26 8.93 3.38
C TYR A 387 -16.67 9.29 2.89
N GLN A 388 -17.46 9.86 3.80
CA GLN A 388 -18.80 10.35 3.49
C GLN A 388 -18.84 11.87 3.51
N LEU A 389 -19.10 12.44 2.34
CA LEU A 389 -19.32 13.87 2.18
C LEU A 389 -20.76 14.23 2.54
N PRO A 390 -20.99 15.26 3.38
CA PRO A 390 -22.33 15.80 3.59
C PRO A 390 -22.87 16.44 2.32
N GLU A 391 -24.13 16.17 1.99
CA GLU A 391 -24.89 16.87 0.94
C GLU A 391 -26.21 17.42 1.54
N GLU A 392 -26.84 18.39 0.86
CA GLU A 392 -28.06 19.06 1.38
C GLU A 392 -29.17 18.09 1.78
N ASN A 393 -29.34 16.99 1.02
CA ASN A 393 -30.36 15.97 1.26
C ASN A 393 -29.77 14.56 1.38
N GLY A 394 -28.59 14.42 2.00
CA GLY A 394 -28.00 13.12 2.26
C GLY A 394 -26.49 13.15 2.37
N LYS A 395 -25.86 12.13 1.78
CA LYS A 395 -24.42 11.92 1.83
C LYS A 395 -23.91 11.28 0.54
N ARG A 396 -22.66 11.56 0.21
CA ARG A 396 -21.94 10.88 -0.86
C ARG A 396 -20.78 10.08 -0.30
N SER A 397 -20.89 8.76 -0.38
CA SER A 397 -19.88 7.80 0.04
C SER A 397 -18.88 7.54 -1.08
N ARG A 398 -17.61 7.34 -0.71
CA ARG A 398 -16.53 6.82 -1.58
C ARG A 398 -15.34 6.40 -0.72
N TYR A 399 -14.38 5.70 -1.31
CA TYR A 399 -13.04 5.61 -0.74
C TYR A 399 -12.16 6.66 -1.39
N GLN A 400 -11.35 7.36 -0.60
CA GLN A 400 -10.46 8.35 -1.16
C GLN A 400 -9.17 8.51 -0.37
N VAL A 401 -8.14 9.02 -1.06
CA VAL A 401 -7.02 9.71 -0.44
C VAL A 401 -6.99 11.14 -0.98
N HIS A 402 -6.71 12.11 -0.11
CA HIS A 402 -6.36 13.47 -0.52
C HIS A 402 -4.85 13.62 -0.37
N ILE A 403 -4.16 14.03 -1.44
CA ILE A 403 -2.72 14.29 -1.40
C ILE A 403 -2.47 15.77 -1.70
N GLU A 404 -1.77 16.45 -0.81
CA GLU A 404 -1.41 17.87 -0.94
C GLU A 404 0.10 18.06 -0.77
N CYS A 405 0.69 18.90 -1.62
CA CYS A 405 2.09 19.28 -1.53
C CYS A 405 2.21 20.74 -1.10
N LEU A 406 2.97 20.99 -0.04
CA LEU A 406 3.12 22.31 0.56
C LEU A 406 4.58 22.60 0.91
N SER A 407 4.95 23.86 0.97
CA SER A 407 6.31 24.30 1.31
C SER A 407 6.23 25.54 2.20
N THR A 408 7.11 25.60 3.18
CA THR A 408 7.33 26.78 4.03
C THR A 408 8.47 27.66 3.52
N ASP A 409 9.22 27.17 2.53
CA ASP A 409 10.36 27.86 1.95
C ASP A 409 9.89 28.86 0.86
N ASP A 410 10.80 29.72 0.42
CA ASP A 410 10.55 30.70 -0.64
C ASP A 410 10.40 30.02 -2.00
N MET A 411 9.16 29.63 -2.31
CA MET A 411 8.79 28.99 -3.57
C MET A 411 9.08 29.87 -4.79
N GLU A 412 8.93 31.20 -4.68
CA GLU A 412 9.19 32.10 -5.80
C GLU A 412 10.69 32.11 -6.14
N LYS A 413 11.54 32.20 -5.12
CA LYS A 413 12.99 32.08 -5.27
C LYS A 413 13.38 30.74 -5.90
N PHE A 414 12.80 29.62 -5.44
CA PHE A 414 13.09 28.30 -6.02
C PHE A 414 12.66 28.21 -7.50
N ILE A 415 11.44 28.66 -7.83
CA ILE A 415 10.87 28.61 -9.19
C ILE A 415 11.65 29.50 -10.19
N THR A 416 12.15 30.64 -9.73
CA THR A 416 12.90 31.59 -10.57
C THR A 416 14.34 31.15 -10.83
N ASN A 417 14.87 30.20 -10.06
CA ASN A 417 16.22 29.62 -10.21
C ASN A 417 17.32 30.69 -10.35
N PRO A 418 17.49 31.60 -9.37
CA PRO A 418 18.45 32.70 -9.45
C PRO A 418 19.90 32.21 -9.56
N GLY A 419 20.20 31.05 -8.98
CA GLY A 419 21.50 30.38 -9.09
C GLY A 419 21.79 29.77 -10.47
N ARG A 420 20.86 29.86 -11.43
CA ARG A 420 21.03 29.39 -12.82
C ARG A 420 21.43 27.92 -12.93
N VAL A 421 20.93 27.09 -12.02
CA VAL A 421 21.23 25.66 -11.99
C VAL A 421 20.85 25.01 -13.32
N GLY A 422 21.76 24.26 -13.92
CA GLY A 422 21.56 23.55 -15.19
C GLY A 422 21.48 24.45 -16.43
N GLU A 423 21.88 25.72 -16.35
CA GLU A 423 21.90 26.64 -17.50
C GLU A 423 22.97 26.23 -18.54
N ASP A 424 24.02 25.55 -18.12
CA ASP A 424 25.07 24.94 -18.94
C ASP A 424 24.65 23.63 -19.64
N ALA A 425 23.61 22.96 -19.12
CA ALA A 425 23.04 21.72 -19.65
C ALA A 425 21.51 21.85 -19.88
N PRO A 426 21.06 22.69 -20.84
CA PRO A 426 19.64 22.93 -21.06
C PRO A 426 18.92 21.68 -21.58
N VAL A 427 17.72 21.43 -21.04
CA VAL A 427 16.88 20.26 -21.39
C VAL A 427 15.73 20.66 -22.31
N TYR A 428 15.28 21.91 -22.23
CA TYR A 428 14.11 22.38 -22.95
C TYR A 428 14.46 23.46 -23.97
N LEU A 429 13.63 23.55 -25.00
CA LEU A 429 13.62 24.62 -25.99
C LEU A 429 12.25 25.28 -25.98
N THR A 430 12.22 26.60 -25.77
CA THR A 430 10.98 27.40 -25.73
C THR A 430 10.95 28.45 -26.82
N TRP A 431 9.76 28.84 -27.27
CA TRP A 431 9.56 29.93 -28.22
C TRP A 431 8.35 30.80 -27.85
N LYS A 432 8.28 31.99 -28.44
CA LYS A 432 7.15 32.93 -28.28
C LYS A 432 6.15 32.79 -29.43
N THR A 433 4.93 33.28 -29.20
CA THR A 433 3.96 33.47 -30.29
C THR A 433 4.49 34.48 -31.32
N ASP A 434 3.99 34.41 -32.55
CA ASP A 434 4.33 35.29 -33.67
C ASP A 434 5.80 35.29 -34.11
N ALA A 435 6.58 34.27 -33.73
CA ALA A 435 7.93 34.06 -34.22
C ALA A 435 7.89 33.63 -35.70
N PRO A 436 8.68 34.26 -36.60
CA PRO A 436 8.74 33.88 -38.02
C PRO A 436 9.24 32.44 -38.21
N LEU A 437 8.48 31.65 -38.96
CA LEU A 437 8.86 30.29 -39.32
C LEU A 437 9.66 30.26 -40.62
N PHE A 438 10.63 29.36 -40.67
CA PHE A 438 11.48 29.08 -41.82
C PHE A 438 11.18 27.70 -42.39
N GLU A 439 11.51 27.53 -43.66
CA GLU A 439 11.37 26.29 -44.41
C GLU A 439 12.70 25.96 -45.13
N LYS A 440 12.89 24.71 -45.52
CA LYS A 440 14.08 24.30 -46.29
C LYS A 440 13.86 24.67 -47.76
N GLY A 441 14.66 25.60 -48.27
CA GLY A 441 14.73 25.92 -49.70
C GLY A 441 15.93 25.24 -50.38
N GLU A 442 16.09 25.47 -51.69
CA GLU A 442 17.16 24.86 -52.50
C GLU A 442 18.58 25.31 -52.10
N ARG A 443 18.72 26.52 -51.53
CA ARG A 443 20.01 27.11 -51.13
C ARG A 443 20.11 27.36 -49.61
N GLY A 444 19.36 26.59 -48.83
CA GLY A 444 19.33 26.70 -47.37
C GLY A 444 18.00 27.17 -46.81
N MET A 445 18.03 27.62 -45.56
CA MET A 445 16.82 28.01 -44.83
C MET A 445 16.25 29.32 -45.33
N VAL A 446 14.97 29.32 -45.69
CA VAL A 446 14.25 30.51 -46.21
C VAL A 446 13.12 30.92 -45.28
N ALA A 447 12.94 32.22 -45.09
CA ALA A 447 11.84 32.74 -44.28
C ALA A 447 10.50 32.47 -44.99
N GLY A 448 9.59 31.80 -44.30
CA GLY A 448 8.22 31.59 -44.77
C GLY A 448 7.31 32.78 -44.44
N SER A 449 6.07 32.74 -44.95
CA SER A 449 5.02 33.70 -44.60
C SER A 449 4.31 33.40 -43.27
N ARG A 450 4.57 32.22 -42.70
CA ARG A 450 3.91 31.71 -41.49
C ARG A 450 4.66 32.13 -40.23
N LYS A 451 3.90 32.22 -39.13
CA LYS A 451 4.43 32.47 -37.79
C LYS A 451 3.89 31.41 -36.82
N THR A 452 4.57 31.23 -35.70
CA THR A 452 4.11 30.37 -34.60
C THR A 452 2.78 30.89 -34.04
N LYS A 453 1.82 29.99 -33.81
CA LYS A 453 0.47 30.35 -33.35
C LYS A 453 0.38 30.56 -31.85
N ALA A 454 1.27 29.94 -31.08
CA ALA A 454 1.33 30.08 -29.63
C ALA A 454 2.77 29.93 -29.13
N PRO A 455 3.07 30.40 -27.90
CA PRO A 455 4.34 30.07 -27.27
C PRO A 455 4.32 28.61 -26.85
N GLY A 456 5.43 27.90 -27.04
CA GLY A 456 5.51 26.48 -26.72
C GLY A 456 6.85 26.06 -26.16
N ILE A 457 6.93 24.77 -25.83
CA ILE A 457 8.09 24.11 -25.23
C ILE A 457 8.25 22.71 -25.82
N LEU A 458 9.49 22.30 -26.06
CA LEU A 458 9.84 20.94 -26.47
C LEU A 458 11.07 20.46 -25.70
N THR A 459 11.17 19.14 -25.49
CA THR A 459 12.39 18.49 -25.01
C THR A 459 13.47 18.62 -26.09
N LEU A 460 14.57 19.32 -25.79
CA LEU A 460 15.63 19.67 -26.74
C LEU A 460 16.23 18.43 -27.44
N ALA A 461 16.40 17.32 -26.72
CA ALA A 461 16.92 16.07 -27.28
C ALA A 461 16.01 15.44 -28.36
N LYS A 462 14.72 15.81 -28.40
CA LYS A 462 13.74 15.32 -29.38
C LYS A 462 13.54 16.29 -30.54
N VAL A 463 14.25 17.42 -30.56
CA VAL A 463 14.13 18.47 -31.57
C VAL A 463 15.29 18.36 -32.55
N PRO A 464 15.05 18.04 -33.83
CA PRO A 464 16.10 18.08 -34.85
C PRO A 464 16.64 19.50 -35.07
N GLY A 465 17.96 19.63 -35.13
CA GLY A 465 18.67 20.86 -35.49
C GLY A 465 19.31 20.76 -36.88
N VAL A 466 19.42 21.90 -37.57
CA VAL A 466 20.13 22.04 -38.85
C VAL A 466 21.09 23.23 -38.85
N ASP A 467 22.09 23.20 -39.73
CA ASP A 467 22.93 24.36 -40.06
C ASP A 467 22.19 25.40 -40.90
N ALA A 468 22.88 26.47 -41.33
CA ALA A 468 22.27 27.55 -42.12
C ALA A 468 21.82 27.08 -43.52
N GLU A 469 22.52 26.08 -44.05
CA GLU A 469 22.27 25.42 -45.32
C GLU A 469 21.14 24.36 -45.23
N GLY A 470 20.63 24.10 -44.03
CA GLY A 470 19.52 23.17 -43.80
C GLY A 470 19.94 21.70 -43.70
N ASN A 471 21.23 21.40 -43.56
CA ASN A 471 21.74 20.05 -43.33
C ASN A 471 21.50 19.61 -41.90
N THR A 472 21.04 18.38 -41.72
CA THR A 472 20.75 17.81 -40.40
C THR A 472 22.03 17.61 -39.60
N LEU A 473 22.01 18.07 -38.35
CA LEU A 473 23.13 17.90 -37.43
C LEU A 473 22.94 16.67 -36.54
N SER A 474 24.04 16.03 -36.15
CA SER A 474 24.05 14.96 -35.14
C SER A 474 23.91 15.49 -33.71
N SER A 475 24.09 16.81 -33.51
CA SER A 475 23.99 17.50 -32.22
C SER A 475 23.42 18.91 -32.40
N ASN A 476 22.67 19.36 -31.39
CA ASN A 476 22.06 20.69 -31.35
C ASN A 476 22.98 21.77 -30.75
N LYS A 477 24.27 21.49 -30.56
CA LYS A 477 25.23 22.44 -29.98
C LYS A 477 25.33 23.71 -30.82
N ASP A 478 25.50 23.53 -32.13
CA ASP A 478 25.74 24.61 -33.11
C ASP A 478 24.59 24.75 -34.13
N ALA A 479 23.40 24.25 -33.79
CA ALA A 479 22.24 24.33 -34.68
C ALA A 479 21.79 25.78 -34.91
N ALA A 480 21.74 26.17 -36.18
CA ALA A 480 21.25 27.48 -36.62
C ALA A 480 19.72 27.52 -36.63
N TYR A 481 19.05 26.38 -36.88
CA TYR A 481 17.60 26.27 -36.85
C TYR A 481 17.12 24.99 -36.16
N TYR A 482 15.93 25.06 -35.57
CA TYR A 482 15.29 23.96 -34.82
C TYR A 482 13.93 23.63 -35.42
N GLN A 483 13.65 22.34 -35.62
CA GLN A 483 12.37 21.91 -36.16
C GLN A 483 11.27 21.97 -35.10
N ILE A 484 10.28 22.84 -35.29
CA ILE A 484 9.12 22.96 -34.42
C ILE A 484 7.95 22.22 -35.06
N ARG A 485 7.90 20.90 -34.89
CA ARG A 485 6.87 20.04 -35.49
C ARG A 485 5.43 20.47 -35.19
N PRO A 486 5.06 20.87 -33.95
CA PRO A 486 3.69 21.34 -33.67
C PRO A 486 3.28 22.58 -34.48
N GLU A 487 4.25 23.42 -34.85
CA GLU A 487 4.03 24.63 -35.64
C GLU A 487 4.28 24.39 -37.14
N GLY A 488 4.74 23.19 -37.51
CA GLY A 488 5.00 22.76 -38.88
C GLY A 488 6.02 23.62 -39.62
N GLY A 489 7.12 24.02 -38.96
CA GLY A 489 8.19 24.83 -39.54
C GLY A 489 9.47 24.83 -38.70
N TRP A 490 10.43 25.69 -39.05
CA TRP A 490 11.72 25.82 -38.36
C TRP A 490 11.85 27.19 -37.69
N LEU A 491 12.45 27.24 -36.51
CA LEU A 491 12.80 28.52 -35.87
C LEU A 491 14.32 28.72 -35.86
N PRO A 492 14.82 29.92 -36.17
CA PRO A 492 16.24 30.22 -36.04
C PRO A 492 16.64 30.22 -34.56
N ALA A 493 17.92 29.98 -34.29
CA ALA A 493 18.49 29.96 -32.95
C ALA A 493 18.21 31.25 -32.15
N SER A 494 18.11 32.40 -32.84
CA SER A 494 17.76 33.70 -32.25
C SER A 494 16.30 33.83 -31.81
N SER A 495 15.40 32.98 -32.31
CA SER A 495 13.96 32.99 -31.98
C SER A 495 13.56 31.94 -30.95
N VAL A 496 14.52 31.14 -30.46
CA VAL A 496 14.30 30.11 -29.45
C VAL A 496 15.16 30.39 -28.23
N GLN A 497 14.72 29.88 -27.08
CA GLN A 497 15.50 29.91 -25.85
C GLN A 497 15.76 28.48 -25.38
N LYS A 498 17.03 28.15 -25.17
CA LYS A 498 17.44 26.94 -24.46
C LYS A 498 17.24 27.18 -22.96
N VAL A 499 16.54 26.28 -22.28
CA VAL A 499 16.08 26.47 -20.89
C VAL A 499 16.47 25.27 -20.04
N SER A 500 17.03 25.53 -18.86
CA SER A 500 17.30 24.53 -17.82
C SER A 500 15.99 23.89 -17.33
N GLN A 501 16.01 22.60 -17.02
CA GLN A 501 14.88 21.91 -16.39
C GLN A 501 14.49 22.50 -15.03
N TYR A 502 15.42 23.18 -14.35
CA TYR A 502 15.19 23.78 -13.04
C TYR A 502 14.69 25.23 -13.12
N ALA A 503 14.68 25.84 -14.32
CA ALA A 503 14.13 27.18 -14.53
C ALA A 503 12.60 27.12 -14.69
N LEU A 504 11.89 26.66 -13.67
CA LEU A 504 10.45 26.34 -13.71
C LEU A 504 9.59 27.52 -14.17
N GLY A 505 9.95 28.77 -13.81
CA GLY A 505 9.26 29.97 -14.28
C GLY A 505 9.36 30.23 -15.80
N LYS A 506 10.34 29.62 -16.48
CA LYS A 506 10.54 29.67 -17.95
C LYS A 506 10.00 28.43 -18.66
N VAL A 507 10.05 27.26 -18.01
CA VAL A 507 9.53 25.97 -18.52
C VAL A 507 8.01 26.00 -18.69
N ARG A 508 7.33 27.05 -18.20
CA ARG A 508 5.92 27.34 -18.46
C ARG A 508 5.04 26.16 -18.01
N ILE A 509 5.15 25.79 -16.74
CA ILE A 509 3.94 25.43 -15.97
C ILE A 509 3.02 26.63 -16.14
N SER A 510 1.90 26.48 -16.85
CA SER A 510 1.23 27.57 -17.56
C SER A 510 1.11 28.88 -16.75
N ARG A 511 1.59 29.99 -17.34
CA ARG A 511 1.46 31.37 -16.79
C ARG A 511 0.02 31.89 -16.64
N SER A 512 -0.99 31.08 -16.91
CA SER A 512 -2.36 31.33 -16.43
C SER A 512 -2.47 31.32 -14.90
N PHE A 513 -1.42 30.91 -14.18
CA PHE A 513 -1.48 30.59 -12.75
C PHE A 513 -0.64 31.49 -11.81
N LEU A 514 -0.06 32.61 -12.27
CA LEU A 514 0.69 33.55 -11.39
C LEU A 514 0.18 34.99 -11.23
N PRO A 515 -0.70 35.59 -12.08
CA PRO A 515 -1.02 37.02 -11.91
C PRO A 515 -2.09 37.33 -10.84
N LYS A 516 -2.27 36.48 -9.82
CA LYS A 516 -3.12 36.79 -8.64
C LYS A 516 -2.37 36.71 -7.30
N LEU A 517 -1.04 36.83 -7.32
CA LEU A 517 -0.22 36.92 -6.10
C LEU A 517 0.00 38.37 -5.60
N THR A 518 -0.72 39.35 -6.13
CA THR A 518 -0.84 40.68 -5.54
C THR A 518 -2.27 41.19 -5.65
N ARG A 519 -3.10 40.86 -4.65
CA ARG A 519 -4.12 41.75 -4.10
C ARG A 519 -4.58 41.26 -2.75
#